data_AF-A0A6P1P3Z1-F1
#
_entry.id   AF-A0A6P1P3Z1-F1
#
_cell.length_a   1.000
_cell.length_b   1.000
_cell.length_c   1.000
_cell.angle_alpha   90.00
_cell.angle_beta   90.00
_cell.angle_gamma   90.00
#
_symmetry.space_group_name_H-M   'P 1'
#
loop_
_entity.id
_entity.type
_entity.pdbx_description
1 polymer ?
#
loop_
_entity_poly.entity_id
_entity_poly.type
_entity_poly.pdbx_seq_one_letter_code
_entity_poly.pdbx_strand_id
1 'polypeptide(L)'
;MKKSEFEYLNKLLAILDASKVDMIVNLSSTWGEEEYDITKNIKALKIKPYLDSDRNLVISKNQKEEILRILADYFDDSDYYHYKILYGTIIIGLGYDSCCINFLHPAYFDLTKEHLEILEDDEIVFQEDIKE
;
A
#
# COMPACT_ATOMS: atom_id res chain seq x y z
N MET A 1 -4.81 14.06 3.69
CA MET A 1 -4.03 13.20 4.61
C MET A 1 -3.21 14.06 5.56
N LYS A 2 -2.93 13.61 6.79
CA LYS A 2 -2.07 14.32 7.74
C LYS A 2 -0.60 14.21 7.28
N LYS A 3 -0.14 15.14 6.44
CA LYS A 3 1.21 15.11 5.82
C LYS A 3 2.38 15.09 6.83
N SER A 4 2.19 15.24 8.14
CA SER A 4 3.29 15.56 9.07
C SER A 4 3.65 14.51 10.13
N GLU A 5 2.96 13.37 10.26
CA GLU A 5 3.25 12.41 11.34
C GLU A 5 3.74 11.04 10.84
N PHE A 6 3.28 10.58 9.67
CA PHE A 6 3.64 9.28 9.10
C PHE A 6 4.03 9.45 7.63
N GLU A 7 5.29 9.81 7.38
CA GLU A 7 5.77 10.18 6.04
C GLU A 7 5.64 8.99 5.08
N TYR A 8 6.20 7.85 5.46
CA TYR A 8 6.24 6.69 4.60
C TYR A 8 4.84 6.15 4.36
N LEU A 9 4.04 5.96 5.42
CA LEU A 9 2.65 5.53 5.29
C LEU A 9 1.87 6.42 4.33
N ASN A 10 2.04 7.75 4.41
CA ASN A 10 1.40 8.66 3.47
C ASN A 10 1.83 8.39 2.01
N LYS A 11 3.11 8.08 1.76
CA LYS A 11 3.62 7.71 0.43
C LYS A 11 2.96 6.43 -0.09
N LEU A 12 2.92 5.37 0.72
CA LEU A 12 2.19 4.13 0.38
C LEU A 12 0.73 4.43 0.05
N LEU A 13 0.03 5.19 0.90
CA LEU A 13 -1.37 5.54 0.69
C LEU A 13 -1.59 6.31 -0.61
N ALA A 14 -0.68 7.21 -0.98
CA ALA A 14 -0.75 7.93 -2.25
C ALA A 14 -0.60 6.99 -3.47
N ILE A 15 0.30 5.99 -3.40
CA ILE A 15 0.44 4.98 -4.46
C ILE A 15 -0.83 4.12 -4.58
N LEU A 16 -1.37 3.66 -3.44
CA LEU A 16 -2.58 2.85 -3.43
C LEU A 16 -3.78 3.66 -3.93
N ASP A 17 -3.91 4.93 -3.55
CA ASP A 17 -4.98 5.79 -4.06
C ASP A 17 -4.86 6.04 -5.57
N ALA A 18 -3.64 6.20 -6.09
CA ALA A 18 -3.37 6.38 -7.51
C ALA A 18 -3.75 5.16 -8.37
N SER A 19 -3.86 3.96 -7.80
CA SER A 19 -4.28 2.77 -8.55
C SER A 19 -5.72 2.88 -9.03
N LYS A 20 -5.94 2.59 -10.32
CA LYS A 20 -7.28 2.63 -10.96
C LYS A 20 -7.95 1.27 -11.13
N VAL A 21 -7.30 0.21 -10.66
CA VAL A 21 -7.76 -1.18 -10.78
C VAL A 21 -7.92 -1.84 -9.40
N ASP A 22 -8.63 -2.95 -9.38
CA ASP A 22 -8.60 -3.86 -8.23
C ASP A 22 -7.20 -4.45 -8.09
N MET A 23 -6.71 -4.60 -6.87
CA MET A 23 -5.33 -5.02 -6.63
C MET A 23 -5.18 -5.90 -5.40
N ILE A 24 -4.15 -6.75 -5.44
CA ILE A 24 -3.66 -7.47 -4.28
C ILE A 24 -2.36 -6.81 -3.87
N VAL A 25 -2.26 -6.40 -2.61
CA VAL A 25 -1.10 -5.73 -2.05
C VAL A 25 -0.46 -6.67 -1.03
N ASN A 26 0.73 -7.15 -1.35
CA ASN A 26 1.60 -7.76 -0.37
C ASN A 26 2.38 -6.64 0.32
N LEU A 27 2.07 -6.41 1.59
CA LEU A 27 2.85 -5.56 2.46
C LEU A 27 3.87 -6.45 3.15
N SER A 28 5.17 -6.20 2.92
CA SER A 28 6.22 -6.81 3.71
C SER A 28 6.17 -6.19 5.10
N SER A 29 5.29 -6.77 5.93
CA SER A 29 4.97 -6.27 7.25
C SER A 29 6.04 -6.69 8.26
N THR A 30 6.24 -5.84 9.26
CA THR A 30 7.06 -6.12 10.44
C THR A 30 6.31 -6.94 11.49
N TRP A 31 5.02 -7.19 11.27
CA TRP A 31 4.15 -7.87 12.22
C TRP A 31 4.54 -9.33 12.38
N GLY A 32 4.75 -9.74 13.63
CA GLY A 32 4.84 -11.14 14.02
C GLY A 32 3.47 -11.80 14.07
N GLU A 33 3.44 -13.09 14.42
CA GLU A 33 2.19 -13.85 14.52
C GLU A 33 1.21 -13.27 15.55
N GLU A 34 1.71 -12.71 16.66
CA GLU A 34 0.88 -12.16 17.74
C GLU A 34 0.17 -10.87 17.32
N GLU A 35 0.79 -10.06 16.46
CA GLU A 35 0.21 -8.84 15.92
C GLU A 35 -0.96 -9.12 14.99
N TYR A 36 -1.08 -10.33 14.42
CA TYR A 36 -2.25 -10.75 13.64
C TYR A 36 -3.39 -11.32 14.50
N ASP A 37 -3.22 -11.45 15.82
CA ASP A 37 -4.27 -11.88 16.74
C ASP A 37 -5.32 -10.76 16.91
N ILE A 38 -6.49 -10.93 16.28
CA ILE A 38 -7.59 -9.96 16.33
C ILE A 38 -8.14 -9.70 17.74
N THR A 39 -7.87 -10.59 18.69
CA THR A 39 -8.30 -10.40 20.09
C THR A 39 -7.36 -9.47 20.86
N LYS A 40 -6.14 -9.26 20.35
CA LYS A 40 -5.08 -8.48 20.97
C LYS A 40 -4.74 -7.21 20.21
N ASN A 41 -4.89 -7.20 18.88
CA ASN A 41 -4.51 -6.08 18.02
C ASN A 41 -5.72 -5.50 17.27
N ILE A 42 -6.05 -4.25 17.57
CA ILE A 42 -7.12 -3.52 16.88
C ILE A 42 -6.82 -3.31 15.39
N LYS A 43 -5.53 -3.13 15.01
CA LYS A 43 -5.12 -3.00 13.61
C LYS A 43 -5.50 -4.27 12.83
N ALA A 44 -5.17 -5.45 13.38
CA ALA A 44 -5.52 -6.75 12.82
C ALA A 44 -7.04 -6.96 12.72
N LEU A 45 -7.79 -6.58 13.75
CA LEU A 45 -9.26 -6.66 13.72
C LEU A 45 -9.85 -5.82 12.58
N LYS A 46 -9.33 -4.62 12.36
CA LYS A 46 -9.83 -3.68 11.34
C LYS A 46 -9.51 -4.13 9.91
N ILE A 47 -8.30 -4.67 9.69
CA ILE A 47 -7.86 -5.03 8.35
C ILE A 47 -8.27 -6.45 7.92
N LYS A 48 -8.56 -7.35 8.87
CA LYS A 48 -8.91 -8.76 8.61
C LYS A 48 -9.96 -8.99 7.51
N PRO A 49 -11.07 -8.22 7.41
CA PRO A 49 -12.06 -8.44 6.36
C PRO A 49 -11.52 -8.29 4.93
N TYR A 50 -10.37 -7.63 4.79
CA TYR A 50 -9.74 -7.29 3.52
C TYR A 50 -8.49 -8.14 3.23
N LEU A 51 -8.18 -9.12 4.07
CA LEU A 51 -7.04 -10.01 3.86
C LEU A 51 -7.48 -11.31 3.16
N ASP A 52 -6.65 -11.80 2.23
CA ASP A 52 -6.77 -13.16 1.69
C ASP A 52 -6.20 -14.22 2.64
N SER A 53 -6.20 -15.49 2.21
CA SER A 53 -5.66 -16.60 2.99
C SER A 53 -4.16 -16.49 3.28
N ASP A 54 -3.43 -15.77 2.44
CA ASP A 54 -1.98 -15.54 2.54
C ASP A 54 -1.67 -14.20 3.22
N ARG A 55 -2.68 -13.55 3.80
CA ARG A 55 -2.59 -12.24 4.47
C ARG A 55 -2.21 -11.08 3.55
N ASN A 56 -2.42 -11.22 2.24
CA ASN A 56 -2.32 -10.08 1.33
C ASN A 56 -3.57 -9.22 1.45
N LEU A 57 -3.40 -7.91 1.30
CA LEU A 57 -4.50 -6.96 1.32
C LEU A 57 -5.18 -6.91 -0.06
N VAL A 58 -6.44 -7.32 -0.11
CA VAL A 58 -7.25 -7.32 -1.33
C VAL A 58 -8.05 -6.02 -1.38
N ILE A 59 -7.70 -5.14 -2.32
CA ILE A 59 -8.31 -3.82 -2.48
C ILE A 59 -9.15 -3.82 -3.75
N SER A 60 -10.46 -3.84 -3.58
CA SER A 60 -11.40 -3.58 -4.68
C SER A 60 -11.70 -2.10 -4.82
N LYS A 61 -12.06 -1.64 -6.02
CA LYS A 61 -12.42 -0.24 -6.29
C LYS A 61 -13.54 0.28 -5.40
N ASN A 62 -14.49 -0.58 -5.02
CA ASN A 62 -15.62 -0.21 -4.17
C ASN A 62 -15.26 -0.05 -2.68
N GLN A 63 -14.16 -0.66 -2.24
CA GLN A 63 -13.72 -0.67 -0.84
C GLN A 63 -12.43 0.13 -0.62
N LYS A 64 -11.78 0.60 -1.70
CA LYS A 64 -10.50 1.31 -1.66
C LYS A 64 -10.50 2.45 -0.65
N GLU A 65 -11.49 3.34 -0.69
CA GLU A 65 -11.54 4.49 0.22
C GLU A 65 -11.62 4.06 1.69
N GLU A 66 -12.40 3.04 2.01
CA GLU A 66 -12.52 2.52 3.37
C GLU A 66 -11.20 1.91 3.86
N ILE A 67 -10.55 1.11 3.01
CA ILE A 67 -9.27 0.47 3.33
C ILE A 67 -8.19 1.53 3.54
N LEU A 68 -8.10 2.55 2.67
CA LEU A 68 -7.13 3.64 2.83
C LEU A 68 -7.36 4.42 4.13
N ARG A 69 -8.61 4.64 4.53
CA ARG A 69 -8.92 5.25 5.83
C ARG A 69 -8.49 4.37 7.00
N ILE A 70 -8.74 3.05 6.93
CA ILE A 70 -8.28 2.11 7.97
C ILE A 70 -6.76 2.14 8.10
N LEU A 71 -6.03 2.11 6.98
CA LEU A 71 -4.59 2.22 7.00
C LEU A 71 -4.16 3.56 7.61
N ALA A 72 -4.73 4.68 7.18
CA ALA A 72 -4.38 6.01 7.69
C ALA A 72 -4.69 6.22 9.19
N ASP A 73 -5.76 5.60 9.71
CA ASP A 73 -6.22 5.81 11.08
C ASP A 73 -5.56 4.86 12.10
N TYR A 74 -5.12 3.67 11.67
CA TYR A 74 -4.66 2.61 12.56
C TYR A 74 -3.22 2.17 12.34
N PHE A 75 -2.62 2.47 11.18
CA PHE A 75 -1.25 2.04 10.87
C PHE A 75 -0.29 3.22 11.02
N ASP A 76 1.01 2.88 11.06
CA ASP A 76 2.13 3.82 11.14
C ASP A 76 3.30 3.34 10.26
N ASP A 77 4.35 4.16 10.18
CA ASP A 77 5.53 3.92 9.35
C ASP A 77 6.30 2.65 9.71
N SER A 78 6.13 2.10 10.91
CA SER A 78 6.83 0.89 11.35
C SER A 78 6.12 -0.40 10.93
N ASP A 79 4.89 -0.33 10.42
CA ASP A 79 4.08 -1.51 10.11
C ASP A 79 4.50 -2.20 8.80
N TYR A 80 5.32 -1.57 7.96
CA TYR A 80 5.77 -2.10 6.68
C TYR A 80 7.11 -1.49 6.23
N TYR A 81 7.85 -2.23 5.39
CA TYR A 81 9.08 -1.73 4.75
C TYR A 81 9.00 -1.69 3.22
N HIS A 82 8.39 -2.71 2.63
CA HIS A 82 8.26 -2.88 1.18
C HIS A 82 6.82 -3.20 0.82
N TYR A 83 6.44 -2.90 -0.42
CA TYR A 83 5.17 -3.33 -0.95
C TYR A 83 5.34 -3.97 -2.34
N LYS A 84 4.41 -4.86 -2.67
CA LYS A 84 4.23 -5.41 -4.01
C LYS A 84 2.75 -5.40 -4.36
N ILE A 85 2.42 -4.74 -5.47
CA ILE A 85 1.05 -4.58 -5.98
C ILE A 85 0.88 -5.48 -7.20
N LEU A 86 -0.16 -6.30 -7.16
CA LEU A 86 -0.52 -7.25 -8.19
C LEU A 86 -1.89 -6.91 -8.80
N TYR A 87 -2.00 -7.00 -10.12
CA TYR A 87 -3.27 -7.09 -10.83
C TYR A 87 -3.43 -8.52 -11.37
N GLY A 88 -4.28 -9.32 -10.71
CA GLY A 88 -4.28 -10.77 -10.91
C GLY A 88 -2.93 -11.37 -10.52
N THR A 89 -2.18 -11.88 -11.51
CA THR A 89 -0.83 -12.43 -11.31
C THR A 89 0.29 -11.50 -11.80
N ILE A 90 -0.05 -10.33 -12.33
CA ILE A 90 0.91 -9.39 -12.93
C ILE A 90 1.38 -8.40 -11.87
N ILE A 91 2.69 -8.21 -11.73
CA ILE A 91 3.26 -7.18 -10.87
C ILE A 91 3.08 -5.83 -11.56
N ILE A 92 2.36 -4.93 -10.90
CA ILE A 92 2.09 -3.58 -11.41
C ILE A 92 2.73 -2.50 -10.55
N GLY A 93 3.17 -2.82 -9.33
CA GLY A 93 3.87 -1.90 -8.45
C GLY A 93 4.85 -2.60 -7.51
N LEU A 94 6.02 -2.01 -7.30
CA LEU A 94 6.97 -2.40 -6.25
C LEU A 94 7.47 -1.15 -5.54
N GLY A 95 7.52 -1.20 -4.22
CA GLY A 95 8.08 -0.16 -3.38
C GLY A 95 9.16 -0.71 -2.47
N TYR A 96 10.30 -0.03 -2.45
CA TYR A 96 11.45 -0.35 -1.61
C TYR A 96 11.77 0.79 -0.66
N ASP A 97 12.54 0.50 0.39
CA ASP A 97 13.05 1.47 1.35
C ASP A 97 11.94 2.42 1.87
N SER A 98 10.85 1.84 2.39
CA SER A 98 9.69 2.59 2.89
C SER A 98 9.05 3.49 1.83
N CYS A 99 9.00 3.01 0.59
CA CYS A 99 8.49 3.72 -0.59
C CYS A 99 9.38 4.86 -1.10
N CYS A 100 10.66 4.95 -0.73
CA CYS A 100 11.56 5.93 -1.35
C CYS A 100 11.84 5.63 -2.83
N ILE A 101 11.72 4.35 -3.24
CA ILE A 101 11.91 3.91 -4.61
C ILE A 101 10.69 3.13 -5.06
N ASN A 102 10.01 3.59 -6.11
CA ASN A 102 8.77 3.03 -6.60
C ASN A 102 8.86 2.68 -8.08
N PHE A 103 8.63 1.42 -8.42
CA PHE A 103 8.45 0.97 -9.80
C PHE A 103 6.96 0.79 -10.06
N LEU A 104 6.40 1.55 -11.00
CA LEU A 104 4.96 1.55 -11.26
C LEU A 104 4.67 1.30 -12.74
N HIS A 105 3.69 0.47 -13.01
CA HIS A 105 3.24 0.24 -14.37
C HIS A 105 2.27 1.35 -14.80
N PRO A 106 2.60 2.19 -15.81
CA PRO A 106 1.84 3.41 -16.12
C PRO A 106 0.39 3.14 -16.55
N ALA A 107 0.12 1.97 -17.14
CA ALA A 107 -1.23 1.56 -17.50
C ALA A 107 -2.17 1.31 -16.31
N TYR A 108 -1.69 1.25 -15.05
CA TYR A 108 -2.50 0.91 -13.87
C TYR A 108 -2.60 2.01 -12.81
N PHE A 109 -1.76 3.05 -12.90
CA PHE A 109 -1.73 4.16 -11.96
C PHE A 109 -2.09 5.48 -12.67
N ASP A 110 -2.82 6.34 -11.97
CA ASP A 110 -3.11 7.71 -12.37
C ASP A 110 -2.62 8.66 -11.26
N LEU A 111 -1.36 9.10 -11.38
CA LEU A 111 -0.73 9.96 -10.39
C LEU A 111 -1.16 11.41 -10.64
N THR A 112 -1.94 11.95 -9.70
CA THR A 112 -2.34 13.35 -9.67
C THR A 112 -1.22 14.22 -9.14
N LYS A 113 -1.36 15.54 -9.29
CA LYS A 113 -0.44 16.50 -8.68
C LYS A 113 -0.36 16.32 -7.15
N GLU A 114 -1.48 16.01 -6.48
CA GLU A 114 -1.49 15.79 -5.04
C GLU A 114 -0.68 14.54 -4.65
N HIS A 115 -0.77 13.46 -5.44
CA HIS A 115 0.05 12.27 -5.22
C HIS A 115 1.54 12.60 -5.34
N LEU A 116 1.93 13.33 -6.38
CA LEU A 116 3.32 13.72 -6.58
C LEU A 116 3.84 14.66 -5.49
N GLU A 117 2.98 15.52 -4.92
CA GLU A 117 3.32 16.37 -3.77
C GLU A 117 3.45 15.59 -2.44
N ILE A 118 2.94 14.36 -2.36
CA ILE A 118 3.14 13.47 -1.20
C ILE A 118 4.40 12.63 -1.38
N LEU A 119 4.66 12.20 -2.62
CA LEU A 119 5.82 11.39 -2.97
C LEU A 119 7.12 12.23 -3.03
N GLU A 120 7.01 13.54 -3.32
CA GLU A 120 8.07 14.56 -3.29
C GLU A 120 9.46 14.09 -3.77
N ASP A 121 10.28 13.57 -2.85
CA ASP A 121 11.67 13.15 -3.08
C ASP A 121 11.84 11.69 -3.55
N ASP A 122 10.74 10.95 -3.71
CA ASP A 122 10.79 9.54 -4.08
C ASP A 122 11.23 9.35 -5.54
N GLU A 123 12.05 8.33 -5.78
CA GLU A 123 12.38 7.87 -7.12
C GLU A 123 11.19 7.08 -7.69
N ILE A 124 10.51 7.64 -8.70
CA ILE A 124 9.39 6.99 -9.39
C ILE A 124 9.82 6.57 -10.79
N VAL A 125 9.87 5.25 -11.02
CA VAL A 125 10.22 4.64 -12.29
C VAL A 125 8.97 4.04 -12.94
N PHE A 126 8.56 4.57 -14.09
CA PHE A 126 7.48 3.99 -14.87
C PHE A 126 7.98 2.92 -15.83
N GLN A 127 7.50 1.68 -15.69
CA GLN A 127 7.90 0.57 -16.55
C GLN A 127 6.76 -0.44 -16.75
N GLU A 128 6.64 -1.00 -17.96
CA GLU A 128 5.58 -1.97 -18.28
C GLU A 128 5.93 -3.40 -17.81
N ASP A 129 7.20 -3.78 -17.86
CA ASP A 129 7.68 -5.10 -17.45
C ASP A 129 8.41 -5.02 -16.10
N ILE A 130 7.64 -5.02 -15.01
CA ILE A 130 8.20 -5.07 -13.65
C ILE A 130 8.57 -6.52 -13.31
N LYS A 131 9.86 -6.76 -13.05
CA LYS A 131 10.37 -8.05 -12.56
C LYS A 131 10.83 -7.90 -11.12
N GLU A 132 10.61 -8.94 -10.33
CA GLU A 132 11.12 -9.09 -8.96
C GLU A 132 12.60 -9.49 -8.98
#